data_AF-A0A843AI73-F1
#
_entry.id   AF-A0A843AI73-F1
#
_cell.length_a   1.000
_cell.length_b   1.000
_cell.length_c   1.000
_cell.angle_alpha   90.00
_cell.angle_beta   90.00
_cell.angle_gamma   90.00
#
_symmetry.space_group_name_H-M   'P 1'
#
loop_
_entity.id
_entity.type
_entity.pdbx_description
1 polymer ?
#
loop_
_entity_poly.entity_id
_entity_poly.type
_entity_poly.pdbx_seq_one_letter_code
_entity_poly.pdbx_strand_id
1 'polypeptide(L)'
;MESEKHKYCIYCGEKISADAEKCEHCGNWFERSSVSRNHIQNNYVSKDNLKEDNDLKNGNTNDIHINDIEDKSESFSESNSVNNYNKKNFPEYSNILPIRRLLLLMAFTLGLYSFYWVYKTNCYLRDDLGKDVSPGIRTFLMIIPIANIIVFYQTLEDMSQFIKQEKIESSYSSGLNVLTLIFSNFLPFIGVVLSFWVYTNVQESINEFWRIKQSNLPVRREFSNSEILVMILGAIFWLVFFIFYIGFLAYAGSMV
;
A
#
# COMPACT_ATOMS: atom_id res chain seq x y z
N MET A 1 -10.27 -45.77 -9.55
CA MET A 1 -9.48 -45.47 -8.35
C MET A 1 -9.29 -43.98 -8.31
N GLU A 2 -10.12 -43.29 -7.54
CA GLU A 2 -10.12 -41.83 -7.44
C GLU A 2 -9.01 -41.42 -6.48
N SER A 3 -8.05 -40.62 -6.95
CA SER A 3 -6.93 -40.16 -6.14
C SER A 3 -7.44 -39.23 -5.05
N GLU A 4 -7.27 -39.60 -3.78
CA GLU A 4 -7.61 -38.74 -2.65
C GLU A 4 -6.85 -37.40 -2.75
N LYS A 5 -7.59 -36.31 -2.97
CA LYS A 5 -7.04 -34.95 -2.96
C LYS A 5 -6.85 -34.52 -1.51
N HIS A 6 -5.68 -33.96 -1.20
CA HIS A 6 -5.36 -33.42 0.11
C HIS A 6 -4.97 -31.95 0.02
N LYS A 7 -5.19 -31.20 1.10
CA LYS A 7 -4.73 -29.82 1.30
C LYS A 7 -4.01 -29.69 2.64
N TYR A 8 -3.31 -28.58 2.87
CA TYR A 8 -2.69 -28.28 4.17
C TYR A 8 -3.53 -27.26 4.93
N CYS A 9 -3.66 -27.41 6.24
CA CYS A 9 -4.36 -26.44 7.08
C CYS A 9 -3.60 -25.11 7.13
N ILE A 10 -4.29 -23.99 6.85
CA ILE A 10 -3.70 -22.64 6.91
C ILE A 10 -3.33 -22.18 8.33
N TYR A 11 -3.86 -22.83 9.37
CA TYR A 11 -3.64 -22.45 10.77
C TYR A 11 -2.52 -23.24 11.45
N CYS A 12 -2.43 -24.55 11.20
CA CYS A 12 -1.44 -25.42 11.86
C CYS A 12 -0.48 -26.13 10.91
N GLY A 13 -0.68 -26.07 9.59
CA GLY A 13 0.20 -26.69 8.60
C GLY A 13 0.04 -28.20 8.40
N GLU A 14 -0.87 -28.86 9.14
CA GLU A 14 -1.07 -30.31 9.05
C GLU A 14 -1.83 -30.72 7.77
N LYS A 15 -1.57 -31.94 7.27
CA LYS A 15 -2.20 -32.48 6.06
C LYS A 15 -3.63 -32.93 6.37
N ILE A 16 -4.60 -32.42 5.60
CA ILE A 16 -6.03 -32.69 5.76
C ILE A 16 -6.68 -33.07 4.42
N SER A 17 -7.88 -33.65 4.47
CA SER A 17 -8.67 -33.92 3.27
C SER A 17 -9.01 -32.62 2.52
N ALA A 18 -9.01 -32.65 1.19
CA ALA A 18 -9.35 -31.48 0.37
C ALA A 18 -10.75 -30.92 0.69
N ASP A 19 -11.68 -31.80 1.05
CA ASP A 19 -13.08 -31.45 1.34
C ASP A 19 -13.33 -31.14 2.82
N ALA A 20 -12.30 -31.17 3.68
CA ALA A 20 -12.44 -30.88 5.09
C ALA A 20 -12.87 -29.42 5.33
N GLU A 21 -14.00 -29.22 6.01
CA GLU A 21 -14.52 -27.92 6.48
C GLU A 21 -13.94 -27.50 7.83
N LYS A 22 -13.38 -28.46 8.57
CA LYS A 22 -12.76 -28.26 9.87
C LYS A 22 -11.46 -29.06 9.95
N CYS A 23 -10.43 -28.48 10.54
CA CYS A 23 -9.19 -29.20 10.79
C CYS A 23 -9.34 -30.14 11.99
N GLU A 24 -9.05 -31.42 11.80
CA GLU A 24 -9.09 -32.44 12.88
C GLU A 24 -7.97 -32.25 13.91
N HIS A 25 -6.87 -31.58 13.54
CA HIS A 25 -5.70 -31.39 14.41
C HIS A 25 -5.82 -30.14 15.30
N CYS A 26 -6.24 -29.00 14.74
CA CYS A 26 -6.33 -27.73 15.49
C CYS A 26 -7.76 -27.26 15.78
N GLY A 27 -8.79 -27.89 15.22
CA GLY A 27 -10.18 -27.57 15.48
C GLY A 27 -10.72 -26.32 14.77
N ASN A 28 -9.90 -25.58 14.02
CA ASN A 28 -10.31 -24.38 13.28
C ASN A 28 -11.15 -24.72 12.04
N TRP A 29 -12.15 -23.89 11.76
CA TRP A 29 -13.05 -24.00 10.60
C TRP A 29 -12.51 -23.23 9.39
N PHE A 30 -12.77 -23.74 8.19
CA PHE A 30 -12.46 -23.06 6.93
C PHE A 30 -13.74 -22.38 6.42
N GLU A 31 -13.77 -21.04 6.42
CA GLU A 31 -14.93 -20.30 5.90
C GLU A 31 -15.14 -20.62 4.41
N ARG A 32 -16.32 -21.16 4.10
CA ARG A 32 -16.71 -21.55 2.74
C ARG A 32 -17.09 -20.28 1.95
N SER A 33 -16.10 -19.61 1.36
CA SER A 33 -16.36 -18.40 0.56
C SER A 33 -16.84 -18.76 -0.86
N SER A 34 -18.15 -18.89 -1.04
CA SER A 34 -18.78 -18.75 -2.36
C SER A 34 -19.05 -17.27 -2.65
N VAL A 35 -18.03 -16.46 -2.94
CA VAL A 35 -18.23 -15.05 -3.37
C VAL A 35 -17.21 -14.61 -4.42
N SER A 36 -17.75 -14.02 -5.49
CA SER A 36 -17.17 -13.46 -6.70
C SER A 36 -15.90 -12.59 -6.53
N ARG A 37 -14.96 -12.73 -7.50
CA ARG A 37 -13.64 -12.07 -7.62
C ARG A 37 -13.61 -10.53 -7.69
N ASN A 38 -14.70 -9.80 -7.40
CA ASN A 38 -14.69 -8.33 -7.50
C ASN A 38 -15.32 -7.55 -6.33
N HIS A 39 -15.74 -8.21 -5.25
CA HIS A 39 -16.20 -7.52 -4.05
C HIS A 39 -15.74 -8.23 -2.78
N ILE A 40 -14.50 -7.96 -2.36
CA ILE A 40 -14.16 -8.14 -0.95
C ILE A 40 -14.58 -6.83 -0.27
N GLN A 41 -15.75 -6.85 0.38
CA GLN A 41 -15.95 -5.96 1.52
C GLN A 41 -14.97 -6.43 2.59
N ASN A 42 -13.92 -5.64 2.82
CA ASN A 42 -13.14 -5.78 4.04
C ASN A 42 -14.13 -5.55 5.18
N ASN A 43 -14.18 -6.48 6.13
CA ASN A 43 -14.93 -6.36 7.36
C ASN A 43 -14.23 -5.36 8.31
N TYR A 44 -13.97 -4.14 7.81
CA TYR A 44 -13.43 -3.04 8.58
C TYR A 44 -14.59 -2.44 9.37
N VAL A 45 -14.67 -2.79 10.65
CA VAL A 45 -15.48 -2.05 11.62
C VAL A 45 -14.72 -0.75 11.90
N SER A 46 -15.29 0.37 11.46
CA SER A 46 -14.80 1.70 11.78
C SER A 46 -14.81 1.92 13.30
N LYS A 47 -13.77 2.60 13.79
CA LYS A 47 -13.53 2.89 15.21
C LYS A 47 -14.58 3.79 15.87
N ASP A 48 -15.56 4.25 15.10
CA ASP A 48 -16.65 5.12 15.56
C ASP A 48 -17.71 4.39 16.40
N ASN A 49 -17.65 3.04 16.49
CA ASN A 49 -18.57 2.24 17.31
C ASN A 49 -17.98 1.76 18.65
N LEU A 50 -16.85 2.29 19.11
CA LEU A 50 -16.23 1.93 20.41
C LEU A 50 -16.57 2.91 21.55
N LYS A 51 -17.73 3.58 21.46
CA LYS A 51 -18.29 4.33 22.57
C LYS A 51 -19.80 4.10 22.64
N GLU A 52 -20.20 3.04 23.33
CA GLU A 52 -21.37 3.01 24.22
C GLU A 52 -21.48 1.59 24.80
N ASP A 53 -20.72 1.33 25.86
CA ASP A 53 -21.08 0.27 26.79
C ASP A 53 -22.06 0.91 27.78
N ASN A 54 -23.32 0.49 27.75
CA ASN A 54 -24.23 0.41 28.90
C ASN A 54 -25.54 -0.21 28.45
N ASP A 55 -25.65 -1.54 28.54
CA ASP A 55 -26.80 -2.24 29.13
C ASP A 55 -26.73 -3.74 28.80
N LEU A 56 -26.14 -4.52 29.70
CA LEU A 56 -26.51 -5.93 29.85
C LEU A 56 -27.15 -6.12 31.23
N LYS A 57 -28.48 -6.00 31.28
CA LYS A 57 -29.29 -6.55 32.35
C LYS A 57 -29.57 -8.03 32.07
N ASN A 58 -28.97 -8.85 32.93
CA ASN A 58 -29.58 -9.91 33.74
C ASN A 58 -30.36 -11.05 33.05
N GLY A 59 -29.99 -12.28 33.42
CA GLY A 59 -30.87 -13.45 33.38
C GLY A 59 -30.19 -14.77 33.02
N ASN A 60 -29.52 -15.42 33.99
CA ASN A 60 -29.94 -16.73 34.51
C ASN A 60 -28.87 -17.39 35.40
N THR A 61 -29.36 -17.85 36.54
CA THR A 61 -28.70 -18.47 37.70
C THR A 61 -28.39 -19.95 37.48
N ASN A 62 -27.48 -20.47 38.34
CA ASN A 62 -27.28 -21.85 38.86
C ASN A 62 -25.86 -22.37 38.54
N ASP A 63 -25.02 -22.87 39.44
CA ASP A 63 -24.94 -22.99 40.89
C ASP A 63 -23.49 -23.46 41.21
N ILE A 64 -22.84 -22.84 42.22
CA ILE A 64 -22.05 -23.48 43.31
C ILE A 64 -20.71 -24.22 42.94
N HIS A 65 -19.56 -24.18 43.63
CA HIS A 65 -19.10 -23.90 45.01
C HIS A 65 -17.66 -23.34 45.00
N ILE A 66 -17.35 -22.43 45.93
CA ILE A 66 -16.00 -22.01 46.35
C ILE A 66 -15.41 -23.06 47.32
N ASN A 67 -14.09 -23.25 47.31
CA ASN A 67 -13.26 -23.46 48.52
C ASN A 67 -11.78 -23.14 48.21
N ASP A 68 -11.33 -22.04 48.82
CA ASP A 68 -10.07 -21.79 49.52
C ASP A 68 -8.74 -22.34 48.98
N ILE A 69 -7.79 -21.44 48.70
CA ILE A 69 -6.42 -21.45 49.24
C ILE A 69 -5.88 -20.02 49.22
N GLU A 70 -5.43 -19.60 50.41
CA GLU A 70 -4.76 -18.34 50.74
C GLU A 70 -3.52 -18.08 49.85
N ASP A 71 -3.29 -16.84 49.43
CA ASP A 71 -1.97 -16.24 49.71
C ASP A 71 -1.97 -14.70 49.59
N LYS A 72 -1.11 -14.11 50.41
CA LYS A 72 -1.01 -12.69 50.81
C LYS A 72 -0.99 -11.67 49.67
N SER A 73 -1.91 -10.70 49.69
CA SER A 73 -1.76 -9.42 48.98
C SER A 73 -1.13 -8.37 49.91
N GLU A 74 0.21 -8.30 49.90
CA GLU A 74 0.91 -7.09 50.30
C GLU A 74 0.76 -6.02 49.21
N SER A 75 0.42 -4.81 49.63
CA SER A 75 0.18 -3.64 48.82
C SER A 75 1.42 -3.25 48.00
N PHE A 76 1.35 -3.39 46.67
CA PHE A 76 2.27 -2.68 45.78
C PHE A 76 1.48 -1.61 45.03
N SER A 77 1.67 -0.38 45.48
CA SER A 77 1.20 0.84 44.82
C SER A 77 1.82 0.91 43.42
N GLU A 78 1.03 0.57 42.39
CA GLU A 78 1.41 0.75 41.01
C GLU A 78 1.36 2.25 40.69
N SER A 79 2.53 2.87 40.76
CA SER A 79 2.77 4.23 40.34
C SER A 79 2.30 4.40 38.90
N ASN A 80 1.34 5.30 38.69
CA ASN A 80 1.02 5.88 37.40
C ASN A 80 2.24 6.62 36.83
N SER A 81 3.16 5.90 36.21
CA SER A 81 4.07 6.44 35.22
C SER A 81 3.55 5.99 33.86
N VAL A 82 2.69 6.83 33.27
CA VAL A 82 2.36 6.78 31.85
C VAL A 82 3.66 7.01 31.09
N ASN A 83 4.37 5.91 30.84
CA ASN A 83 5.55 5.87 30.01
C ASN A 83 5.09 6.07 28.56
N ASN A 84 5.06 7.34 28.14
CA ASN A 84 4.99 7.81 26.76
C ASN A 84 6.29 7.46 26.03
N TYR A 85 6.65 6.19 25.98
CA TYR A 85 7.78 5.69 25.22
C TYR A 85 7.28 4.80 24.09
N ASN A 86 7.24 5.41 22.90
CA ASN A 86 7.20 4.78 21.58
C ASN A 86 6.10 3.73 21.38
N LYS A 87 4.87 4.21 21.21
CA LYS A 87 3.94 3.56 20.28
C LYS A 87 4.62 3.55 18.92
N LYS A 88 5.35 2.47 18.58
CA LYS A 88 5.61 2.13 17.17
C LYS A 88 4.22 2.07 16.55
N ASN A 89 3.84 3.14 15.84
CA ASN A 89 2.58 3.17 15.12
C ASN A 89 2.70 2.07 14.07
N PHE A 90 2.13 0.91 14.37
CA PHE A 90 1.95 -0.13 13.37
C PHE A 90 1.23 0.53 12.19
N PRO A 91 1.71 0.31 10.95
CA PRO A 91 1.11 0.93 9.78
C PRO A 91 -0.38 0.59 9.74
N GLU A 92 -1.22 1.62 9.72
CA GLU A 92 -2.68 1.45 9.75
C GLU A 92 -3.22 0.93 8.41
N TYR A 93 -2.52 1.23 7.31
CA TYR A 93 -2.89 0.85 5.96
C TYR A 93 -1.72 0.18 5.25
N SER A 94 -2.05 -0.69 4.29
CA SER A 94 -1.09 -1.28 3.36
C SER A 94 -0.50 -0.21 2.42
N ASN A 95 0.75 -0.44 2.00
CA ASN A 95 1.48 0.37 1.02
C ASN A 95 0.92 0.25 -0.42
N ILE A 96 -0.13 -0.57 -0.64
CA ILE A 96 -0.84 -0.71 -1.91
C ILE A 96 -1.40 0.64 -2.39
N LEU A 97 -1.12 0.99 -3.64
CA LEU A 97 -1.67 2.15 -4.34
C LEU A 97 -2.62 1.66 -5.45
N PRO A 98 -3.94 1.75 -5.28
CA PRO A 98 -4.90 1.33 -6.31
C PRO A 98 -4.65 2.05 -7.65
N ILE A 99 -4.69 1.30 -8.76
CA ILE A 99 -4.39 1.82 -10.11
C ILE A 99 -5.28 3.02 -10.46
N ARG A 100 -6.58 2.96 -10.13
CA ARG A 100 -7.50 4.10 -10.35
C ARG A 100 -7.04 5.36 -9.64
N ARG A 101 -6.53 5.25 -8.40
CA ARG A 101 -6.01 6.38 -7.63
C ARG A 101 -4.73 6.92 -8.25
N LEU A 102 -3.82 6.04 -8.66
CA LEU A 102 -2.59 6.41 -9.38
C LEU A 102 -2.92 7.21 -10.65
N LEU A 103 -3.86 6.74 -11.47
CA LEU A 103 -4.24 7.42 -12.72
C LEU A 103 -4.82 8.81 -12.45
N LEU A 104 -5.70 8.96 -11.44
CA LEU A 104 -6.23 10.26 -11.05
C LEU A 104 -5.12 11.21 -10.59
N LEU A 105 -4.18 10.73 -9.78
CA LEU A 105 -3.06 11.54 -9.29
C LEU A 105 -2.17 12.01 -10.44
N MET A 106 -1.84 11.11 -11.37
CA MET A 106 -1.05 11.44 -12.55
C MET A 106 -1.77 12.44 -13.47
N ALA A 107 -3.08 12.28 -13.69
CA ALA A 107 -3.87 13.16 -14.54
C ALA A 107 -4.04 14.57 -13.94
N PHE A 108 -4.44 14.68 -12.67
CA PHE A 108 -4.68 15.98 -12.03
C PHE A 108 -3.41 16.78 -11.77
N THR A 109 -2.27 16.12 -11.62
CA THR A 109 -0.97 16.79 -11.48
C THR A 109 -0.26 17.00 -12.82
N LEU A 110 -0.88 16.59 -13.94
CA LEU A 110 -0.31 16.56 -15.28
C LEU A 110 1.11 15.96 -15.30
N GLY A 111 1.27 14.82 -14.63
CA GLY A 111 2.53 14.08 -14.56
C GLY A 111 3.48 14.46 -13.43
N LEU A 112 3.26 15.57 -12.71
CA LEU A 112 4.12 15.95 -11.56
C LEU A 112 4.07 14.94 -10.42
N TYR A 113 2.98 14.17 -10.30
CA TYR A 113 2.89 13.09 -9.31
C TYR A 113 3.98 12.02 -9.50
N SER A 114 4.57 11.87 -10.69
CA SER A 114 5.68 10.93 -10.92
C SER A 114 6.87 11.15 -9.99
N PHE A 115 7.23 12.41 -9.70
CA PHE A 115 8.32 12.75 -8.77
C PHE A 115 8.00 12.28 -7.35
N TYR A 116 6.77 12.52 -6.89
CA TYR A 116 6.31 12.06 -5.59
C TYR A 116 6.17 10.53 -5.54
N TRP A 117 5.77 9.90 -6.64
CA TRP A 117 5.72 8.44 -6.76
C TRP A 117 7.11 7.84 -6.59
N VAL A 118 8.13 8.37 -7.28
CA VAL A 118 9.52 7.92 -7.11
C VAL A 118 10.01 8.19 -5.68
N TYR A 119 9.71 9.35 -5.11
CA TYR A 119 10.03 9.64 -3.70
C TYR A 119 9.46 8.58 -2.77
N LYS A 120 8.15 8.30 -2.87
CA LYS A 120 7.41 7.37 -2.00
C LYS A 120 7.91 5.94 -2.18
N THR A 121 8.15 5.50 -3.41
CA THR A 121 8.72 4.17 -3.68
C THR A 121 10.13 4.02 -3.10
N ASN A 122 10.95 5.07 -3.16
CA ASN A 122 12.27 5.05 -2.52
C ASN A 122 12.20 5.10 -0.99
N CYS A 123 11.19 5.75 -0.41
CA CYS A 123 10.93 5.64 1.03
C CYS A 123 10.61 4.20 1.41
N TYR A 124 9.80 3.48 0.63
CA TYR A 124 9.56 2.06 0.88
C TYR A 124 10.84 1.21 0.81
N LEU A 125 11.69 1.46 -0.19
CA LEU A 125 12.98 0.80 -0.32
C LEU A 125 13.85 1.00 0.92
N ARG A 126 13.90 2.22 1.46
CA ARG A 126 14.71 2.54 2.63
C ARG A 126 14.08 2.04 3.94
N ASP A 127 12.83 2.39 4.17
CA ASP A 127 12.17 2.29 5.48
C ASP A 127 11.59 0.89 5.71
N ASP A 128 11.01 0.25 4.68
CA ASP A 128 10.35 -1.06 4.79
C ASP A 128 11.21 -2.24 4.29
N LEU A 129 12.19 -1.96 3.43
CA LEU A 129 13.05 -2.98 2.78
C LEU A 129 14.52 -2.88 3.19
N GLY A 130 14.90 -1.87 3.97
CA GLY A 130 16.25 -1.73 4.53
C GLY A 130 17.34 -1.46 3.48
N LYS A 131 16.97 -1.03 2.26
CA LYS A 131 17.92 -0.68 1.21
C LYS A 131 18.55 0.68 1.54
N ASP A 132 19.87 0.78 1.46
CA ASP A 132 20.57 2.05 1.62
C ASP A 132 20.39 2.93 0.38
N VAL A 133 19.28 3.67 0.36
CA VAL A 133 18.94 4.65 -0.67
C VAL A 133 18.52 5.96 -0.02
N SER A 134 18.77 7.06 -0.71
CA SER A 134 18.39 8.39 -0.31
C SER A 134 17.19 8.87 -1.15
N PRO A 135 15.94 8.80 -0.61
CA PRO A 135 14.75 9.14 -1.38
C PRO A 135 14.77 10.58 -1.89
N GLY A 136 15.18 11.54 -1.04
CA GLY A 136 15.25 12.95 -1.42
C GLY A 136 16.25 13.24 -2.55
N ILE A 137 17.43 12.60 -2.52
CA ILE A 137 18.45 12.81 -3.56
C ILE A 137 17.98 12.20 -4.88
N ARG A 138 17.42 10.99 -4.86
CA ARG A 138 16.85 10.36 -6.05
C ARG A 138 15.74 11.21 -6.67
N THR A 139 14.83 11.76 -5.84
CA THR A 139 13.78 12.66 -6.34
C THR A 139 14.33 13.97 -6.89
N PHE A 140 15.35 14.56 -6.27
CA PHE A 140 15.99 15.78 -6.80
C PHE A 140 16.64 15.53 -8.16
N LEU A 141 17.35 14.40 -8.32
CA LEU A 141 17.99 14.03 -9.58
C LEU A 141 17.00 13.78 -10.72
N MET A 142 15.73 13.51 -10.44
CA MET A 142 14.70 13.43 -11.49
C MET A 142 14.48 14.74 -12.26
N ILE A 143 14.86 15.88 -11.68
CA ILE A 143 14.76 17.18 -12.36
C ILE A 143 15.79 17.28 -13.50
N ILE A 144 16.91 16.56 -13.39
CA ILE A 144 17.98 16.56 -14.38
C ILE A 144 17.67 15.50 -15.45
N PRO A 145 17.54 15.84 -16.75
CA PRO A 145 17.02 14.92 -17.78
C PRO A 145 17.73 13.57 -17.87
N ILE A 146 19.07 13.57 -17.86
CA ILE A 146 19.86 12.33 -17.97
C ILE A 146 19.82 11.55 -16.65
N ALA A 147 19.97 12.24 -15.51
CA ALA A 147 19.96 11.57 -14.21
C ALA A 147 18.58 11.00 -13.87
N ASN A 148 17.50 11.62 -14.36
CA ASN A 148 16.13 11.13 -14.24
C ASN A 148 15.99 9.70 -14.77
N ILE A 149 16.44 9.45 -16.00
CA ILE A 149 16.37 8.12 -16.63
C ILE A 149 17.12 7.08 -15.79
N ILE A 150 18.32 7.43 -15.33
CA ILE A 150 19.16 6.55 -14.51
C ILE A 150 18.50 6.24 -13.17
N VAL A 151 18.02 7.26 -12.46
CA VAL A 151 17.39 7.09 -11.15
C VAL A 151 16.07 6.34 -11.24
N PHE A 152 15.29 6.58 -12.30
CA PHE A 152 14.07 5.85 -12.55
C PHE A 152 14.38 4.36 -12.79
N TYR A 153 15.36 4.05 -13.65
CA TYR A 153 15.84 2.68 -13.85
C TYR A 153 16.30 2.03 -12.53
N GLN A 154 17.11 2.72 -11.72
CA GLN A 154 17.57 2.21 -10.43
C GLN A 154 16.41 1.92 -9.47
N THR A 155 15.42 2.81 -9.41
CA THR A 155 14.23 2.63 -8.56
C THR A 155 13.42 1.41 -9.01
N LEU A 156 13.23 1.25 -10.33
CA LEU A 156 12.55 0.09 -10.89
C LEU A 156 13.33 -1.20 -10.64
N GLU A 157 14.64 -1.18 -10.82
CA GLU A 157 15.49 -2.37 -10.66
C GLU A 157 15.55 -2.80 -9.20
N ASP A 158 15.79 -1.87 -8.27
CA ASP A 158 15.81 -2.12 -6.82
C ASP A 158 14.49 -2.76 -6.38
N MET A 159 13.34 -2.22 -6.80
CA MET A 159 12.03 -2.83 -6.49
C MET A 159 11.85 -4.20 -7.16
N SER A 160 12.28 -4.36 -8.41
CA SER A 160 12.15 -5.64 -9.13
C SER A 160 12.93 -6.77 -8.46
N GLN A 161 14.07 -6.46 -7.83
CA GLN A 161 14.88 -7.45 -7.11
C GLN A 161 14.11 -8.00 -5.92
N PHE A 162 13.43 -7.16 -5.14
CA PHE A 162 12.57 -7.61 -4.04
C PHE A 162 11.33 -8.38 -4.54
N ILE A 163 10.70 -7.94 -5.64
CA ILE A 163 9.55 -8.65 -6.24
C ILE A 163 9.95 -10.06 -6.68
N LYS A 164 11.12 -10.21 -7.32
CA LYS A 164 11.64 -11.51 -7.78
C LYS A 164 12.02 -12.43 -6.62
N GLN A 165 12.51 -11.89 -5.50
CA GLN A 165 12.84 -12.67 -4.30
C GLN A 165 11.60 -13.36 -3.72
N GLU A 166 10.44 -12.71 -3.77
CA GLU A 166 9.16 -13.27 -3.31
C GLU A 166 8.51 -14.25 -4.31
N LYS A 167 9.23 -14.65 -5.38
CA LYS A 167 8.76 -15.58 -6.44
C LYS A 167 7.44 -15.16 -7.11
N ILE A 168 7.23 -13.86 -7.25
CA ILE A 168 6.03 -13.31 -7.89
C ILE A 168 6.20 -13.36 -9.42
N GLU A 169 5.29 -14.07 -10.10
CA GLU A 169 5.35 -14.26 -11.56
C GLU A 169 5.14 -12.95 -12.35
N SER A 170 4.42 -11.98 -11.78
CA SER A 170 4.07 -10.71 -12.42
C SER A 170 5.20 -9.66 -12.45
N SER A 171 6.47 -10.06 -12.31
CA SER A 171 7.59 -9.12 -12.32
C SER A 171 7.69 -8.39 -13.67
N TYR A 172 7.63 -7.06 -13.64
CA TYR A 172 7.95 -6.24 -14.81
C TYR A 172 9.44 -6.30 -15.17
N SER A 173 9.77 -5.88 -16.39
CA SER A 173 11.16 -5.65 -16.83
C SER A 173 11.54 -4.18 -16.64
N SER A 174 12.56 -3.90 -15.81
CA SER A 174 13.03 -2.55 -15.54
C SER A 174 13.53 -1.85 -16.81
N GLY A 175 14.32 -2.55 -17.62
CA GLY A 175 14.89 -2.01 -18.86
C GLY A 175 13.82 -1.73 -19.92
N LEU A 176 12.83 -2.61 -20.09
CA LEU A 176 11.76 -2.40 -21.06
C LEU A 176 10.91 -1.17 -20.68
N ASN A 177 10.54 -1.02 -19.40
CA ASN A 177 9.76 0.13 -18.94
C ASN A 177 10.51 1.46 -19.14
N VAL A 178 11.81 1.50 -18.85
CA VAL A 178 12.63 2.70 -19.09
C VAL A 178 12.75 3.00 -20.58
N LEU A 179 12.96 1.98 -21.41
CA LEU A 179 13.01 2.14 -22.87
C LEU A 179 11.68 2.69 -23.41
N THR A 180 10.55 2.14 -22.96
CA THR A 180 9.21 2.63 -23.31
C THR A 180 9.02 4.08 -22.90
N LEU A 181 9.48 4.48 -21.71
CA LEU A 181 9.39 5.86 -21.24
C LEU A 181 10.27 6.82 -22.07
N ILE A 182 11.46 6.38 -22.51
CA ILE A 182 12.30 7.19 -23.40
C ILE A 182 11.59 7.40 -24.74
N PHE A 183 11.09 6.32 -25.36
CA PHE A 183 10.37 6.41 -26.63
C PHE A 183 9.07 7.22 -26.53
N SER A 184 8.40 7.19 -25.37
CA SER A 184 7.16 7.93 -25.18
C SER A 184 7.35 9.44 -25.32
N ASN A 185 8.53 9.98 -25.02
CA ASN A 185 8.83 11.41 -25.18
C ASN A 185 8.84 11.88 -26.64
N PHE A 186 9.03 10.98 -27.61
CA PHE A 186 9.09 11.31 -29.03
C PHE A 186 7.76 11.17 -29.77
N LEU A 187 6.71 10.68 -29.09
CA LEU A 187 5.42 10.36 -29.69
C LEU A 187 4.31 11.25 -29.11
N PRO A 188 3.69 12.14 -29.90
CA PRO A 188 2.55 12.93 -29.42
C PRO A 188 1.35 12.02 -29.15
N PHE A 189 0.55 12.33 -28.12
CA PHE A 189 -0.64 11.59 -27.64
C PHE A 189 -0.39 10.12 -27.26
N ILE A 190 0.16 9.29 -28.16
CA ILE A 190 0.61 7.92 -27.92
C ILE A 190 1.63 7.89 -26.78
N GLY A 191 2.56 8.86 -26.73
CA GLY A 191 3.54 8.97 -25.65
C GLY A 191 2.91 9.14 -24.28
N VAL A 192 1.80 9.87 -24.18
CA VAL A 192 1.05 10.01 -22.94
C VAL A 192 0.50 8.64 -22.51
N VAL A 193 -0.14 7.91 -23.43
CA VAL A 193 -0.68 6.56 -23.18
C VAL A 193 0.42 5.58 -22.75
N LEU A 194 1.56 5.58 -23.46
CA LEU A 194 2.70 4.72 -23.11
C LEU A 194 3.27 5.05 -21.72
N SER A 195 3.32 6.33 -21.35
CA SER A 195 3.78 6.74 -20.03
C SER A 195 2.84 6.23 -18.94
N PHE A 196 1.52 6.36 -19.11
CA PHE A 196 0.53 5.79 -18.19
C PHE A 196 0.62 4.26 -18.09
N TRP A 197 0.87 3.59 -19.22
CA TRP A 197 1.06 2.15 -19.25
C TRP A 197 2.26 1.71 -18.42
N VAL A 198 3.41 2.40 -18.54
CA VAL A 198 4.63 2.12 -17.74
C VAL A 198 4.33 2.18 -16.24
N TYR A 199 3.73 3.28 -15.77
CA TYR A 199 3.41 3.43 -14.34
C TYR A 199 2.40 2.39 -13.85
N THR A 200 1.41 2.04 -14.69
CA THR A 200 0.39 1.04 -14.34
C THR A 200 1.01 -0.35 -14.21
N ASN A 201 1.81 -0.75 -15.21
CA ASN A 201 2.51 -2.04 -15.24
C ASN A 201 3.42 -2.21 -14.01
N VAL A 202 4.23 -1.19 -13.71
CA VAL A 202 5.12 -1.20 -12.54
C VAL A 202 4.33 -1.22 -11.23
N GLN A 203 3.29 -0.40 -11.12
CA GLN A 203 2.50 -0.32 -9.89
C GLN A 203 1.72 -1.60 -9.61
N GLU A 204 1.29 -2.33 -10.65
CA GLU A 204 0.61 -3.61 -10.50
C GLU A 204 1.51 -4.64 -9.80
N SER A 205 2.74 -4.83 -10.29
CA SER A 205 3.70 -5.75 -9.65
C SER A 205 4.06 -5.31 -8.22
N ILE A 206 4.22 -4.00 -7.99
CA ILE A 206 4.47 -3.46 -6.64
C ILE A 206 3.27 -3.72 -5.72
N ASN A 207 2.04 -3.59 -6.22
CA ASN A 207 0.84 -3.86 -5.44
C ASN A 207 0.70 -5.34 -5.09
N GLU A 208 1.06 -6.25 -5.98
CA GLU A 208 1.10 -7.68 -5.67
C GLU A 208 2.12 -8.01 -4.59
N PHE A 209 3.31 -7.41 -4.68
CA PHE A 209 4.32 -7.52 -3.65
C PHE A 209 3.81 -7.08 -2.28
N TRP A 210 3.17 -5.90 -2.19
CA TRP A 210 2.61 -5.43 -0.92
C TRP A 210 1.42 -6.25 -0.45
N ARG A 211 0.66 -6.86 -1.35
CA ARG A 211 -0.45 -7.77 -0.98
C ARG A 211 0.06 -9.01 -0.25
N ILE A 212 1.21 -9.53 -0.65
CA ILE A 212 1.84 -10.68 0.02
C ILE A 212 2.49 -10.23 1.33
N LYS A 213 3.30 -9.16 1.29
CA LYS A 213 4.08 -8.69 2.45
C LYS A 213 3.22 -8.07 3.57
N GLN A 214 2.08 -7.48 3.23
CA GLN A 214 1.17 -6.77 4.15
C GLN A 214 -0.27 -7.25 3.97
N SER A 215 -0.48 -8.56 3.90
CA SER A 215 -1.80 -9.18 3.69
C SER A 215 -2.82 -8.86 4.78
N ASN A 216 -2.35 -8.55 5.99
CA ASN A 216 -3.15 -8.24 7.16
C ASN A 216 -3.59 -6.77 7.26
N LEU A 217 -3.11 -5.89 6.38
CA LEU A 217 -3.41 -4.45 6.43
C LEU A 217 -4.47 -4.05 5.41
N PRO A 218 -5.44 -3.19 5.78
CA PRO A 218 -6.45 -2.73 4.84
C PRO A 218 -5.84 -1.82 3.77
N VAL A 219 -6.38 -1.90 2.55
CA VAL A 219 -6.00 -0.99 1.46
C VAL A 219 -6.68 0.36 1.66
N ARG A 220 -5.89 1.43 1.76
CA ARG A 220 -6.41 2.80 1.82
C ARG A 220 -7.10 3.14 0.50
N ARG A 221 -8.40 3.47 0.56
CA ARG A 221 -9.19 3.88 -0.62
C ARG A 221 -9.14 5.39 -0.86
N GLU A 222 -9.04 6.16 0.21
CA GLU A 222 -9.01 7.61 0.16
C GLU A 222 -7.62 8.14 -0.19
N PHE A 223 -7.55 9.39 -0.64
CA PHE A 223 -6.28 10.08 -0.83
C PHE A 223 -5.62 10.36 0.52
N SER A 224 -4.30 10.24 0.57
CA SER A 224 -3.51 10.69 1.71
C SER A 224 -3.36 12.19 1.75
N ASN A 225 -3.19 12.76 2.95
CA ASN A 225 -2.94 14.19 3.13
C ASN A 225 -1.74 14.64 2.30
N SER A 226 -0.69 13.81 2.19
CA SER A 226 0.46 14.06 1.34
C SER A 226 0.12 14.03 -0.16
N GLU A 227 -0.73 13.09 -0.61
CA GLU A 227 -1.20 13.04 -2.00
C GLU A 227 -2.09 14.25 -2.34
N ILE A 228 -2.96 14.67 -1.42
CA ILE A 228 -3.79 15.88 -1.57
C ILE A 228 -2.91 17.13 -1.65
N LEU A 229 -1.90 17.23 -0.78
CA LEU A 229 -0.94 18.33 -0.81
C LEU A 229 -0.23 18.41 -2.16
N VAL A 230 0.23 17.27 -2.70
CA VAL A 230 0.87 17.21 -4.03
C VAL A 230 -0.10 17.63 -5.13
N MET A 231 -1.38 17.23 -5.06
CA MET A 231 -2.39 17.69 -6.02
C MET A 231 -2.58 19.21 -5.99
N ILE A 232 -2.70 19.79 -4.79
CA ILE A 232 -2.87 21.24 -4.63
C ILE A 232 -1.65 22.00 -5.16
N LEU A 233 -0.44 21.57 -4.78
CA LEU A 233 0.81 22.19 -5.25
C LEU A 233 0.96 22.07 -6.77
N GLY A 234 0.64 20.91 -7.34
CA GLY A 234 0.63 20.70 -8.79
C GLY A 234 -0.35 21.63 -9.49
N ALA A 235 -1.58 21.77 -8.97
CA ALA A 235 -2.59 22.66 -9.54
C ALA A 235 -2.14 24.13 -9.52
N ILE A 236 -1.56 24.60 -8.40
CA ILE A 236 -1.01 25.95 -8.28
C ILE A 236 0.14 26.15 -9.26
N PHE A 237 1.07 25.20 -9.35
CA PHE A 237 2.20 25.26 -10.27
C PHE A 237 1.74 25.43 -11.72
N TRP A 238 0.77 24.62 -12.16
CA TRP A 238 0.25 24.70 -13.52
C TRP A 238 -0.53 25.98 -13.77
N LEU A 239 -1.32 26.46 -12.81
CA LEU A 239 -2.01 27.75 -12.91
C LEU A 239 -1.01 28.89 -13.14
N VAL A 240 0.04 28.96 -12.33
CA VAL A 240 1.10 29.97 -12.47
C VAL A 240 1.80 29.84 -13.81
N PHE A 241 2.16 28.61 -14.22
CA PHE A 241 2.76 28.35 -15.52
C PHE A 241 1.88 28.84 -16.68
N PHE A 242 0.58 28.56 -16.64
CA PHE A 242 -0.37 29.01 -17.68
C PHE A 242 -0.49 30.53 -17.73
N ILE A 243 -0.51 31.24 -16.59
CA ILE A 243 -0.53 32.71 -16.58
C ILE A 243 0.71 33.27 -17.28
N PHE A 244 1.91 32.77 -16.92
CA PHE A 244 3.15 33.21 -17.55
C PHE A 244 3.19 32.86 -19.04
N TYR A 245 2.71 31.68 -19.42
CA TYR A 245 2.65 31.24 -20.81
C TYR A 245 1.73 32.13 -21.66
N ILE A 246 0.52 32.45 -21.18
CA ILE A 246 -0.42 33.34 -21.89
C ILE A 246 0.14 34.77 -21.97
N GLY A 247 0.74 35.27 -20.88
CA GLY A 247 1.39 36.58 -20.88
C GLY A 247 2.54 36.65 -21.89
N PHE A 248 3.35 35.60 -21.98
CA PHE A 248 4.41 35.49 -22.98
C PHE A 248 3.86 35.46 -24.41
N LEU A 249 2.80 34.70 -24.68
CA LEU A 249 2.16 34.67 -26.00
C LEU A 249 1.59 36.03 -26.40
N ALA A 250 0.93 36.75 -25.48
CA ALA A 250 0.42 38.09 -25.72
C ALA A 250 1.55 39.09 -26.02
N TYR A 251 2.64 39.03 -25.26
CA TYR A 251 3.82 39.86 -25.48
C TYR A 251 4.48 39.58 -26.84
N ALA A 252 4.72 38.30 -27.17
CA ALA A 252 5.30 37.91 -28.45
C ALA A 252 4.43 38.31 -29.64
N GLY A 253 3.11 38.18 -29.53
CA GLY A 253 2.16 38.59 -30.56
C GLY A 253 2.08 40.11 -30.76
N SER A 254 2.43 40.92 -29.74
CA SER A 254 2.49 42.38 -29.86
C SER A 254 3.75 42.91 -30.57
N MET A 255 4.76 42.05 -30.76
CA MET A 255 6.01 42.38 -31.45
C MET A 255 6.04 42.00 -32.94
N VAL A 256 4.97 41.37 -33.44
CA VAL A 256 4.79 40.97 -34.85
C VAL A 256 3.77 41.88 -35.50
#